data_AF-L7QRS0-F1
#
_entry.id   AF-L7QRS0-F1
#
_cell.length_a   1.000
_cell.length_b   1.000
_cell.length_c   1.000
_cell.angle_alpha   90.00
_cell.angle_beta   90.00
_cell.angle_gamma   90.00
#
_symmetry.space_group_name_H-M   'P 1'
#
loop_
_entity.id
_entity.type
_entity.pdbx_description
1 polymer ?
#
loop_
_entity_poly.entity_id
_entity_poly.type
_entity_poly.pdbx_seq_one_letter_code
_entity_poly.pdbx_strand_id
1 'polypeptide(L)'
;NKNDIECIIKDLKTGPLDPNAEVIIGVPAIYLDHVKNIAPNNVEVAAQNCWKVPKGAFTGEISPMMIKDVGVSWVILGHSERRTIFGEKDDLVAEKVAHALESGLKVIACIGETLEEREAGKTEEVVFRQTKALVPAIGDNWDKVVLA
;
A
#
# COMPACT_ATOMS: atom_id res chain seq x y z
N ASN A 1 -9.03 16.07 -7.18
CA ASN A 1 -8.48 16.46 -8.51
C ASN A 1 -7.10 17.10 -8.30
N LYS A 2 -6.40 17.61 -9.31
CA LYS A 2 -5.05 18.19 -9.11
C LYS A 2 -5.03 19.39 -8.15
N ASN A 3 -6.04 20.25 -8.17
CA ASN A 3 -6.11 21.40 -7.25
C ASN A 3 -6.21 20.94 -5.79
N ASP A 4 -7.02 19.92 -5.50
CA ASP A 4 -7.14 19.38 -4.14
C ASP A 4 -5.81 18.76 -3.66
N ILE A 5 -5.12 18.06 -4.57
CA ILE A 5 -3.79 17.49 -4.31
C ILE A 5 -2.80 18.60 -3.95
N GLU A 6 -2.76 19.69 -4.72
CA GLU A 6 -1.85 20.81 -4.46
C GLU A 6 -2.13 21.47 -3.10
N CYS A 7 -3.39 21.59 -2.70
CA CYS A 7 -3.76 22.07 -1.36
C CYS A 7 -3.19 21.15 -0.26
N ILE A 8 -3.40 19.83 -0.36
CA ILE A 8 -2.87 18.87 0.63
C ILE A 8 -1.34 18.94 0.69
N ILE A 9 -0.67 18.97 -0.47
CA ILE A 9 0.80 19.03 -0.54
C ILE A 9 1.32 20.35 0.02
N LYS A 10 0.59 21.46 -0.18
CA LYS A 10 0.93 22.75 0.42
C LYS A 10 0.87 22.68 1.95
N ASP A 11 -0.18 22.07 2.50
CA ASP A 11 -0.31 21.89 3.96
C ASP A 11 0.79 21.01 4.52
N LEU A 12 1.17 19.93 3.83
CA LEU A 12 2.29 19.07 4.21
C LEU A 12 3.66 19.76 4.13
N LYS A 13 3.80 20.81 3.31
CA LYS A 13 5.04 21.61 3.21
C LYS A 13 5.17 22.65 4.32
N THR A 14 4.06 23.19 4.79
CA THR A 14 4.05 24.32 5.74
C THR A 14 3.77 23.89 7.17
N GLY A 15 3.06 22.77 7.35
CA GLY A 15 2.71 22.25 8.66
C GLY A 15 3.92 21.71 9.44
N PRO A 16 3.90 21.75 10.78
CA PRO A 16 4.93 21.09 11.57
C PRO A 16 4.80 19.57 11.40
N LEU A 17 5.81 18.96 10.79
CA LEU A 17 5.97 17.51 10.77
C LEU A 17 7.00 17.13 11.85
N ASP A 18 6.67 16.15 12.68
CA ASP A 18 7.62 15.62 13.66
C ASP A 18 8.81 15.01 12.93
N PRO A 19 10.05 15.48 13.14
CA PRO A 19 11.23 14.94 12.48
C PRO A 19 11.49 13.46 12.82
N ASN A 20 10.83 12.91 13.84
CA ASN A 20 10.93 11.49 14.23
C ASN A 20 9.81 10.62 13.62
N ALA A 21 8.87 11.20 12.86
CA ALA A 21 7.81 10.46 12.19
C ALA A 21 8.10 10.27 10.70
N GLU A 22 7.88 9.06 10.18
CA GLU A 22 7.85 8.80 8.74
C GLU A 22 6.43 9.10 8.22
N VAL A 23 6.31 10.00 7.25
CA VAL A 23 5.02 10.38 6.65
C VAL A 23 4.92 9.79 5.26
N ILE A 24 3.87 9.01 5.01
CA ILE A 24 3.63 8.34 3.73
C ILE A 24 2.22 8.69 3.25
N ILE A 25 2.07 9.15 2.00
CA ILE A 25 0.76 9.45 1.40
C ILE A 25 0.38 8.44 0.32
N GLY A 26 -0.80 7.82 0.46
CA GLY A 26 -1.36 6.89 -0.52
C GLY A 26 -2.08 7.61 -1.66
N VAL A 27 -1.58 7.50 -2.88
CA VAL A 27 -2.02 8.31 -4.02
C VAL A 27 -2.66 7.45 -5.11
N PRO A 28 -3.80 7.86 -5.70
CA PRO A 28 -4.36 7.19 -6.86
C PRO A 28 -3.37 7.12 -8.02
N ALA A 29 -3.29 5.98 -8.71
CA ALA A 29 -2.23 5.69 -9.68
C ALA A 29 -2.04 6.77 -10.76
N ILE A 30 -3.14 7.35 -11.24
CA ILE A 30 -3.15 8.41 -12.26
C ILE A 30 -2.48 9.72 -11.82
N TYR A 31 -2.21 9.89 -10.52
CA TYR A 31 -1.56 11.07 -9.95
C TYR A 31 -0.20 10.77 -9.30
N LEU A 32 0.29 9.52 -9.34
CA LEU A 32 1.54 9.13 -8.66
C LEU A 32 2.74 9.97 -9.10
N ASP A 33 3.00 10.04 -10.41
CA ASP A 33 4.10 10.83 -10.97
C ASP A 33 3.98 12.31 -10.61
N HIS A 34 2.78 12.88 -10.75
CA HIS A 34 2.55 14.28 -10.39
C HIS A 34 2.83 14.55 -8.92
N VAL A 35 2.29 13.72 -8.01
CA VAL A 35 2.48 13.89 -6.57
C VAL A 35 3.94 13.68 -6.18
N LYS A 36 4.62 12.68 -6.74
CA LYS A 36 6.04 12.44 -6.45
C LYS A 36 6.92 13.65 -6.78
N ASN A 37 6.59 14.36 -7.87
CA ASN A 37 7.33 15.55 -8.29
C ASN A 37 7.06 16.81 -7.42
N ILE A 38 5.93 16.87 -6.70
CA ILE A 38 5.58 18.05 -5.89
C ILE A 38 5.66 17.82 -4.38
N ALA A 39 5.69 16.58 -3.92
CA ALA A 39 5.81 16.23 -2.50
C ALA A 39 7.16 16.71 -1.92
N PRO A 40 7.21 17.15 -0.66
CA PRO A 40 8.46 17.50 -0.01
C PRO A 40 9.30 16.25 0.28
N ASN A 41 10.62 16.41 0.38
CA ASN A 41 11.57 15.29 0.52
C ASN A 41 11.38 14.44 1.78
N ASN A 42 10.74 14.97 2.83
CA ASN A 42 10.44 14.27 4.07
C ASN A 42 9.05 13.60 4.08
N VAL A 43 8.37 13.56 2.93
CA VAL A 43 7.10 12.85 2.74
C VAL A 43 7.28 11.83 1.63
N GLU A 44 7.09 10.57 1.97
CA GLU A 44 7.10 9.46 1.03
C GLU A 44 5.74 9.33 0.33
N VAL A 45 5.76 8.73 -0.85
CA VAL A 45 4.56 8.48 -1.66
C VAL A 45 4.35 6.98 -1.77
N ALA A 46 3.09 6.54 -1.72
CA ALA A 46 2.70 5.15 -1.90
C ALA A 46 1.64 5.00 -3.01
N ALA A 47 1.78 3.97 -3.83
CA ALA A 47 0.67 3.49 -4.66
C ALA A 47 -0.39 2.79 -3.80
N GLN A 48 -1.65 2.83 -4.24
CA GLN A 48 -2.77 2.25 -3.48
C GLN A 48 -3.04 0.76 -3.78
N ASN A 49 -2.42 0.19 -4.81
CA ASN A 49 -2.47 -1.22 -5.16
C ASN A 49 -1.39 -1.53 -6.21
N CYS A 50 -1.00 -2.79 -6.35
CA CYS A 50 -0.25 -3.29 -7.51
C CYS A 50 -0.56 -4.78 -7.75
N TRP A 51 -0.13 -5.29 -8.90
CA TRP A 51 -0.41 -6.66 -9.30
C TRP A 51 0.68 -7.66 -8.91
N LYS A 52 0.29 -8.92 -8.80
CA LYS A 52 1.10 -10.03 -8.29
C LYS A 52 2.15 -10.61 -9.23
N VAL A 53 2.19 -10.18 -10.49
CA VAL A 53 3.14 -10.68 -11.49
C VAL A 53 3.72 -9.54 -12.32
N PRO A 54 4.95 -9.67 -12.85
CA PRO A 54 5.67 -8.55 -13.45
C PRO A 54 5.07 -8.09 -14.78
N LYS A 55 4.50 -9.01 -15.57
CA LYS A 55 3.91 -8.73 -16.88
C LYS A 55 2.91 -9.80 -17.30
N GLY A 56 2.01 -9.45 -18.21
CA GLY A 56 1.03 -10.35 -18.81
C GLY A 56 -0.19 -9.58 -19.30
N ALA A 57 -1.23 -10.32 -19.68
CA ALA A 57 -2.48 -9.74 -20.15
C ALA A 57 -3.40 -9.33 -18.97
N PHE A 58 -3.00 -8.26 -18.25
CA PHE A 58 -3.71 -7.72 -17.08
C PHE A 58 -4.12 -6.26 -17.32
N THR A 59 -4.99 -6.04 -18.32
CA THR A 59 -5.45 -4.70 -18.69
C THR A 59 -6.00 -3.94 -17.48
N GLY A 60 -5.45 -2.76 -17.21
CA GLY A 60 -5.86 -1.88 -16.11
C GLY A 60 -5.05 -2.05 -14.82
N GLU A 61 -4.28 -3.12 -14.68
CA GLU A 61 -3.38 -3.30 -13.55
C GLU A 61 -2.06 -2.53 -13.71
N ILE A 62 -1.42 -2.23 -12.59
CA ILE A 62 -0.08 -1.64 -12.53
C ILE A 62 0.90 -2.59 -11.84
N SER A 63 2.13 -2.64 -12.35
CA SER A 63 3.20 -3.47 -11.76
C SER A 63 3.99 -2.69 -10.70
N PRO A 64 4.62 -3.38 -9.73
CA PRO A 64 5.62 -2.76 -8.84
C PRO A 64 6.71 -1.99 -9.57
N MET A 65 7.15 -2.50 -10.74
CA MET A 65 8.18 -1.85 -11.55
C MET A 65 7.71 -0.51 -12.13
N MET A 66 6.45 -0.38 -12.55
CA MET A 66 5.89 0.90 -13.01
C MET A 66 5.85 1.93 -11.88
N ILE A 67 5.57 1.49 -10.65
CA ILE A 67 5.58 2.36 -9.46
C ILE A 67 7.01 2.85 -9.17
N LYS A 68 8.00 1.97 -9.27
CA LYS A 68 9.41 2.37 -9.11
C LYS A 68 9.91 3.31 -10.19
N ASP A 69 9.46 3.10 -11.43
CA ASP A 69 9.86 3.92 -12.58
C ASP A 69 9.48 5.40 -12.40
N VAL A 70 8.34 5.66 -11.74
CA VAL A 70 7.93 7.04 -11.37
C VAL A 70 8.58 7.56 -10.08
N GLY A 71 9.57 6.85 -9.52
CA GLY A 71 10.30 7.24 -8.31
C GLY A 71 9.54 7.02 -6.99
N VAL A 72 8.48 6.22 -7.00
CA VAL A 72 7.68 5.87 -5.82
C VAL A 72 8.19 4.55 -5.22
N SER A 73 8.30 4.49 -3.90
CA SER A 73 8.98 3.42 -3.16
C SER A 73 8.04 2.56 -2.30
N TRP A 74 6.79 3.00 -2.07
CA TRP A 74 5.82 2.31 -1.23
C TRP A 74 4.58 1.85 -2.00
N VAL A 75 3.92 0.80 -1.50
CA VAL A 75 2.60 0.37 -1.96
C VAL A 75 1.73 -0.13 -0.82
N ILE A 76 0.44 0.19 -0.86
CA ILE A 76 -0.58 -0.32 0.06
C ILE A 76 -1.18 -1.59 -0.55
N LEU A 77 -1.23 -2.68 0.23
CA LEU A 77 -1.75 -3.96 -0.22
C LEU A 77 -2.64 -4.59 0.85
N GLY A 78 -3.72 -5.25 0.42
CA GLY A 78 -4.66 -5.89 1.34
C GLY A 78 -5.63 -4.93 2.04
N HIS A 79 -5.78 -3.69 1.54
CA HIS A 79 -6.73 -2.73 2.09
C HIS A 79 -8.14 -3.33 2.17
N SER A 80 -8.90 -3.02 3.23
CA SER A 80 -10.21 -3.62 3.49
C SER A 80 -11.17 -3.49 2.31
N GLU A 81 -11.21 -2.34 1.65
CA GLU A 81 -12.01 -2.09 0.43
C GLU A 81 -11.67 -3.08 -0.70
N ARG A 82 -10.39 -3.44 -0.87
CA ARG A 82 -9.97 -4.42 -1.89
C ARG A 82 -10.41 -5.83 -1.52
N ARG A 83 -10.39 -6.17 -0.24
CA ARG A 83 -10.85 -7.47 0.27
C ARG A 83 -12.37 -7.60 0.15
N THR A 84 -13.12 -6.57 0.54
CA THR A 84 -14.60 -6.61 0.63
C THR A 84 -15.28 -6.34 -0.71
N ILE A 85 -14.86 -5.31 -1.45
CA ILE A 85 -15.51 -4.88 -2.70
C ILE A 85 -14.95 -5.66 -3.89
N PHE A 86 -13.63 -5.86 -3.94
CA PHE A 86 -12.94 -6.50 -5.07
C PHE A 86 -12.62 -7.98 -4.82
N GLY A 87 -12.92 -8.51 -3.64
CA GLY A 87 -12.78 -9.94 -3.33
C GLY A 87 -11.35 -10.43 -3.22
N GLU A 88 -10.39 -9.57 -2.90
CA GLU A 88 -8.98 -9.96 -2.75
C GLU A 88 -8.77 -10.85 -1.53
N LYS A 89 -8.50 -12.13 -1.77
CA LYS A 89 -8.26 -13.15 -0.74
C LYS A 89 -6.84 -13.07 -0.20
N ASP A 90 -6.65 -13.67 0.98
CA ASP A 90 -5.37 -13.67 1.70
C ASP A 90 -4.19 -14.17 0.84
N ASP A 91 -4.38 -15.25 0.08
CA ASP A 91 -3.34 -15.79 -0.81
C ASP A 91 -2.98 -14.80 -1.93
N LEU A 92 -3.96 -14.11 -2.51
CA LEU A 92 -3.71 -13.11 -3.55
C LEU A 92 -2.96 -11.91 -2.98
N VAL A 93 -3.33 -11.46 -1.77
CA VAL A 93 -2.61 -10.37 -1.09
C VAL A 93 -1.18 -10.80 -0.79
N ALA A 94 -0.97 -12.02 -0.29
CA ALA A 94 0.37 -12.57 -0.05
C ALA A 94 1.22 -12.62 -1.33
N GLU A 95 0.67 -13.08 -2.46
CA GLU A 95 1.34 -13.06 -3.77
C GLU A 95 1.73 -11.63 -4.20
N LYS A 96 0.84 -10.65 -4.00
CA LYS A 96 1.14 -9.24 -4.30
C LYS A 96 2.23 -8.68 -3.39
N VAL A 97 2.20 -8.99 -2.09
CA VAL A 97 3.20 -8.54 -1.12
C VAL A 97 4.58 -9.09 -1.46
N ALA A 98 4.68 -10.39 -1.74
CA ALA A 98 5.93 -11.02 -2.16
C ALA A 98 6.49 -10.35 -3.42
N HIS A 99 5.66 -10.19 -4.46
CA HIS A 99 6.10 -9.57 -5.71
C HIS A 99 6.53 -8.10 -5.56
N ALA A 100 5.84 -7.32 -4.70
CA ALA A 100 6.23 -5.95 -4.41
C ALA A 100 7.60 -5.88 -3.71
N LEU A 101 7.81 -6.73 -2.70
CA LEU A 101 9.08 -6.81 -1.96
C LEU A 101 10.23 -7.31 -2.85
N GLU A 102 10.01 -8.34 -3.67
CA GLU A 102 10.98 -8.84 -4.66
C GLU A 102 11.37 -7.78 -5.68
N SER A 103 10.43 -6.91 -6.04
CA SER A 103 10.68 -5.77 -6.93
C SER A 103 11.39 -4.60 -6.23
N GLY A 104 11.57 -4.67 -4.91
CA GLY A 104 12.25 -3.65 -4.10
C GLY A 104 11.36 -2.47 -3.72
N LEU A 105 10.04 -2.65 -3.69
CA LEU A 105 9.14 -1.72 -3.00
C LEU A 105 9.10 -2.05 -1.49
N LYS A 106 8.77 -1.04 -0.69
CA LYS A 106 8.27 -1.20 0.67
C LYS A 106 6.75 -1.37 0.66
N VAL A 107 6.20 -2.06 1.66
CA VAL A 107 4.79 -2.43 1.66
C VAL A 107 4.10 -1.98 2.94
N ILE A 108 2.95 -1.31 2.79
CA ILE A 108 1.97 -1.12 3.85
C ILE A 108 0.96 -2.27 3.69
N ALA A 109 1.12 -3.31 4.52
CA ALA A 109 0.32 -4.54 4.44
C ALA A 109 -0.86 -4.43 5.39
N CYS A 110 -2.07 -4.30 4.83
CA CYS A 110 -3.28 -4.12 5.62
C CYS A 110 -3.90 -5.45 6.03
N ILE A 111 -4.26 -5.53 7.32
CA ILE A 111 -5.07 -6.56 7.94
C ILE A 111 -6.24 -5.92 8.68
N GLY A 112 -7.28 -6.69 8.92
CA GLY A 112 -8.48 -6.22 9.59
C GLY A 112 -9.70 -7.01 9.21
N GLU A 113 -10.62 -7.05 10.15
CA GLU A 113 -11.94 -7.67 10.02
C GLU A 113 -12.96 -6.70 9.40
N THR A 114 -14.04 -7.26 8.87
CA THR A 114 -15.23 -6.47 8.53
C THR A 114 -16.03 -6.10 9.77
N LEU A 115 -16.98 -5.16 9.63
CA LEU A 115 -17.87 -4.80 10.74
C LEU A 115 -18.65 -6.02 11.25
N GLU A 116 -19.12 -6.87 10.35
CA GLU A 116 -19.87 -8.10 10.68
C GLU A 116 -19.00 -9.12 11.40
N GLU A 117 -17.74 -9.29 10.98
CA GLU A 117 -16.78 -10.16 11.66
C GLU A 117 -16.45 -9.64 13.06
N ARG A 118 -16.32 -8.31 13.22
CA ARG A 118 -16.14 -7.66 14.53
C ARG A 118 -17.33 -7.90 15.45
N GLU A 119 -18.55 -7.67 14.97
CA GLU A 119 -19.78 -7.90 15.75
C GLU A 119 -19.99 -9.38 16.11
N ALA A 120 -19.47 -10.29 15.28
CA ALA A 120 -19.44 -11.73 15.56
C ALA A 120 -18.28 -12.17 16.47
N GLY A 121 -17.44 -11.24 16.97
CA GLY A 121 -16.32 -11.54 17.85
C GLY A 121 -15.15 -12.27 17.17
N LYS A 122 -14.98 -12.10 15.85
CA LYS A 122 -13.97 -12.80 15.04
C LYS A 122 -12.71 -11.99 14.74
N THR A 123 -12.54 -10.80 15.32
CA THR A 123 -11.39 -9.91 15.06
C THR A 123 -10.06 -10.66 15.15
N GLU A 124 -9.79 -11.37 16.27
CA GLU A 124 -8.53 -12.12 16.45
C GLU A 124 -8.34 -13.23 15.42
N GLU A 125 -9.40 -13.98 15.09
CA GLU A 125 -9.35 -15.04 14.08
C GLU A 125 -8.96 -14.48 12.71
N VAL A 126 -9.56 -13.36 12.32
CA VAL A 126 -9.36 -12.73 11.02
C VAL A 126 -7.95 -12.15 10.92
N VAL A 127 -7.53 -11.33 11.88
CA VAL A 127 -6.19 -10.72 11.85
C VAL A 127 -5.10 -11.79 11.95
N PHE A 128 -5.32 -12.87 12.71
CA PHE A 128 -4.40 -14.00 12.76
C PHE A 128 -4.31 -14.71 11.40
N ARG A 129 -5.43 -15.04 10.77
CA ARG A 129 -5.48 -15.70 9.45
C ARG A 129 -4.75 -14.86 8.38
N GLN A 130 -5.07 -13.57 8.33
CA GLN A 130 -4.47 -12.65 7.35
C GLN A 130 -2.97 -12.46 7.60
N THR A 131 -2.57 -12.25 8.85
CA THR A 131 -1.13 -12.11 9.20
C THR A 131 -0.36 -13.39 8.89
N LYS A 132 -0.94 -14.56 9.21
CA LYS A 132 -0.32 -15.86 8.92
C LYS A 132 -0.07 -16.07 7.42
N ALA A 133 -0.97 -15.61 6.56
CA ALA A 133 -0.77 -15.66 5.11
C ALA A 133 0.37 -14.75 4.63
N LEU A 134 0.58 -13.61 5.30
CA LEU A 134 1.62 -12.65 4.97
C LEU A 134 3.03 -13.08 5.42
N VAL A 135 3.17 -13.78 6.54
CA VAL A 135 4.47 -14.21 7.09
C VAL A 135 5.39 -14.86 6.04
N PRO A 136 4.97 -15.90 5.28
CA PRO A 136 5.84 -16.50 4.27
C PRO A 136 6.12 -15.57 3.07
N ALA A 137 5.19 -14.68 2.72
CA ALA A 137 5.38 -13.72 1.64
C ALA A 137 6.38 -12.61 2.00
N ILE A 138 6.42 -12.21 3.27
CA ILE A 138 7.36 -11.20 3.78
C ILE A 138 8.76 -11.80 4.00
N GLY A 139 8.82 -13.02 4.53
CA GLY A 139 10.08 -13.68 4.87
C GLY A 139 10.87 -12.85 5.87
N ASP A 140 12.13 -12.53 5.54
CA ASP A 140 13.03 -11.74 6.38
C ASP A 140 12.94 -10.22 6.11
N ASN A 141 12.07 -9.75 5.19
CA ASN A 141 11.99 -8.34 4.77
C ASN A 141 11.08 -7.48 5.66
N TRP A 142 10.94 -7.80 6.95
CA TRP A 142 10.10 -7.03 7.88
C TRP A 142 10.57 -5.59 8.06
N ASP A 143 11.84 -5.30 7.77
CA ASP A 143 12.40 -3.94 7.73
C ASP A 143 11.80 -3.04 6.63
N LYS A 144 11.11 -3.64 5.65
CA LYS A 144 10.46 -2.96 4.52
C LYS A 144 8.93 -3.03 4.59
N VAL A 145 8.36 -3.54 5.68
CA VAL A 145 6.92 -3.73 5.83
C VAL A 145 6.41 -2.97 7.04
N VAL A 146 5.32 -2.22 6.84
CA VAL A 146 4.47 -1.71 7.90
C VAL A 146 3.18 -2.51 7.88
N LEU A 147 2.85 -3.16 9.00
CA LEU A 147 1.57 -3.82 9.18
C LEU A 147 0.55 -2.77 9.63
N ALA A 148 -0.56 -2.65 8.90
CA ALA A 148 -1.60 -1.65 9.12
C ALA A 148 -2.97 -2.29 9.36
#